data_AF-A0A7X9BI09-F1
#
_entry.id   AF-A0A7X9BI09-F1
#
_cell.length_a   1.000
_cell.length_b   1.000
_cell.length_c   1.000
_cell.angle_alpha   90.00
_cell.angle_beta   90.00
_cell.angle_gamma   90.00
#
_symmetry.space_group_name_H-M   'P 1'
#
loop_
_entity.id
_entity.type
_entity.pdbx_description
1 polymer ?
#
loop_
_entity_poly.entity_id
_entity_poly.type
_entity_poly.pdbx_seq_one_letter_code
_entity_poly.pdbx_strand_id
1 'polypeptide(L)'
;PESLNIPKLLERLKEDGGVHEVILALNPNIEGDATTRFLSALLRPSGIAVTRLASGLPVGGDLEYADEITLGRALEGRREA
;
A
#
# COMPACT_ATOMS: atom_id res chain seq x y z
N PRO A 1 -13.30 -10.87 0.93
CA PRO A 1 -11.99 -11.39 0.47
C PRO A 1 -12.09 -12.28 -0.77
N GLU A 2 -13.11 -13.14 -0.84
CA GLU A 2 -13.30 -14.12 -1.92
C GLU A 2 -13.54 -13.50 -3.30
N SER A 3 -14.04 -12.25 -3.35
CA SER A 3 -14.18 -11.47 -4.60
C SER A 3 -12.87 -10.82 -5.07
N LEU A 4 -11.80 -10.87 -4.27
CA LEU A 4 -10.48 -10.38 -4.67
C LEU A 4 -9.73 -11.51 -5.35
N ASN A 5 -9.08 -11.22 -6.48
CA ASN A 5 -8.37 -12.20 -7.29
C ASN A 5 -6.97 -12.56 -6.72
N ILE A 6 -6.92 -12.89 -5.44
CA ILE A 6 -5.72 -13.19 -4.67
C ILE A 6 -5.05 -14.50 -5.12
N PRO A 7 -5.80 -15.59 -5.42
CA PRO A 7 -5.17 -16.82 -5.91
C PRO A 7 -4.28 -16.58 -7.15
N LYS A 8 -4.78 -15.80 -8.11
CA LYS A 8 -4.03 -15.46 -9.33
C LYS A 8 -2.78 -14.60 -9.06
N LEU A 9 -2.84 -13.71 -8.06
CA LEU A 9 -1.66 -12.98 -7.60
C LEU A 9 -0.60 -13.95 -7.07
N LEU A 10 -0.99 -14.91 -6.24
CA LEU A 10 -0.07 -15.90 -5.67
C LEU A 10 0.52 -16.83 -6.73
N GLU A 11 -0.26 -17.23 -7.72
CA GLU A 11 0.22 -18.00 -8.88
C GLU A 11 1.30 -17.21 -9.64
N ARG A 12 1.01 -15.95 -9.98
CA ARG A 12 1.97 -15.08 -10.68
C ARG A 12 3.29 -14.93 -9.93
N LEU A 13 3.24 -14.75 -8.60
CA LEU A 13 4.44 -14.61 -7.77
C LEU A 13 5.26 -15.91 -7.64
N LYS A 14 4.63 -17.08 -7.83
CA LYS A 14 5.31 -18.37 -7.82
C LYS A 14 5.95 -18.69 -9.17
N GLU A 15 5.25 -18.34 -10.26
CA GLU A 15 5.72 -18.58 -11.63
C GLU A 15 6.85 -17.62 -12.02
N ASP A 16 6.76 -16.37 -11.58
CA ASP A 16 7.75 -15.33 -11.85
C ASP A 16 8.78 -15.25 -10.70
N GLY A 17 9.79 -16.12 -10.76
CA GLY A 17 10.85 -16.19 -9.76
C GLY A 17 11.77 -14.95 -9.69
N GLY A 18 11.56 -13.95 -10.56
CA GLY A 18 12.32 -12.70 -10.59
C GLY A 18 11.68 -11.56 -9.79
N VAL A 19 10.51 -11.76 -9.18
CA VAL A 19 9.84 -10.68 -8.44
C VAL A 19 10.49 -10.45 -7.09
N HIS A 20 11.08 -9.27 -6.92
CA HIS A 20 11.71 -8.86 -5.67
C HIS A 20 10.84 -7.92 -4.82
N GLU A 21 9.84 -7.26 -5.42
CA GLU A 21 8.95 -6.33 -4.75
C GLU A 21 7.51 -6.39 -5.26
N VAL A 22 6.55 -6.28 -4.35
CA VAL A 22 5.14 -6.05 -4.63
C VAL A 22 4.72 -4.69 -4.06
N ILE A 23 4.34 -3.76 -4.94
CA ILE A 23 3.86 -2.43 -4.57
C ILE A 23 2.32 -2.45 -4.48
N LEU A 24 1.79 -2.20 -3.28
CA LEU A 24 0.35 -2.11 -3.03
C LEU A 24 -0.17 -0.71 -3.37
N ALA A 25 -0.76 -0.58 -4.55
CA ALA A 25 -1.34 0.66 -5.08
C ALA A 25 -2.87 0.71 -4.92
N LEU A 26 -3.39 0.31 -3.75
CA LEU A 26 -4.81 0.39 -3.45
C LEU A 26 -5.21 1.81 -3.05
N ASN A 27 -6.48 2.16 -3.25
CA ASN A 27 -7.02 3.44 -2.84
C ASN A 27 -6.72 3.73 -1.35
N PRO A 28 -6.38 4.98 -0.98
CA PRO A 28 -6.04 5.35 0.39
C PRO A 28 -7.31 5.56 1.24
N ASN A 29 -8.25 4.62 1.22
CA ASN A 29 -9.46 4.60 2.04
C ASN A 29 -9.45 3.41 3.01
N ILE A 30 -10.50 3.28 3.83
CA ILE A 30 -10.59 2.26 4.89
C ILE A 30 -10.49 0.84 4.29
N GLU A 31 -11.19 0.58 3.19
CA GLU A 31 -11.19 -0.72 2.52
C GLU A 31 -9.83 -1.06 1.91
N GLY A 32 -9.18 -0.07 1.29
CA GLY A 32 -7.84 -0.20 0.74
C GLY A 32 -6.78 -0.40 1.83
N ASP A 33 -6.91 0.28 2.97
CA ASP A 33 -6.05 0.10 4.14
C ASP A 33 -6.19 -1.32 4.72
N ALA A 34 -7.43 -1.79 4.88
CA ALA A 34 -7.70 -3.15 5.35
C ALA A 34 -7.13 -4.22 4.40
N THR A 35 -7.35 -4.03 3.10
CA THR A 35 -6.85 -4.96 2.07
C THR A 35 -5.31 -4.93 1.99
N THR A 36 -4.70 -3.76 2.13
CA THR A 36 -3.24 -3.61 2.19
C THR A 36 -2.67 -4.41 3.36
N ARG A 37 -3.21 -4.22 4.58
CA ARG A 37 -2.77 -4.94 5.77
C ARG A 37 -2.89 -6.45 5.60
N PHE A 38 -3.99 -6.90 5.01
CA PHE A 38 -4.22 -8.31 4.70
C PHE A 38 -3.17 -8.87 3.72
N LEU A 39 -2.96 -8.21 2.57
CA LEU A 39 -2.00 -8.66 1.56
C LEU A 39 -0.55 -8.61 2.08
N SER A 40 -0.18 -7.58 2.84
CA SER A 40 1.13 -7.50 3.49
C SER A 40 1.35 -8.66 4.45
N ALA A 41 0.36 -9.04 5.26
CA ALA A 41 0.48 -10.20 6.14
C ALA A 41 0.58 -11.53 5.37
N LEU A 42 -0.21 -11.67 4.30
CA LEU A 42 -0.24 -12.86 3.46
C LEU A 42 1.07 -13.09 2.70
N LEU A 43 1.69 -12.02 2.20
CA LEU A 43 2.89 -12.09 1.37
C LEU A 43 4.20 -12.09 2.17
N ARG A 44 4.20 -11.68 3.46
CA ARG A 44 5.40 -11.71 4.32
C ARG A 44 6.22 -13.02 4.25
N PRO A 45 5.60 -14.22 4.28
CA PRO A 45 6.36 -15.48 4.26
C PRO A 45 7.08 -15.77 2.94
N SER A 46 6.74 -15.10 1.82
CA SER A 46 7.41 -15.34 0.54
C SER A 46 8.81 -14.73 0.46
N GLY A 47 9.19 -13.88 1.43
CA GLY A 47 10.47 -13.15 1.42
C GLY A 47 10.53 -12.01 0.40
N ILE A 48 9.46 -11.77 -0.36
CA ILE A 48 9.36 -10.66 -1.32
C ILE A 48 9.09 -9.37 -0.53
N ALA A 49 9.75 -8.27 -0.92
CA ALA A 49 9.48 -6.97 -0.31
C ALA A 49 8.05 -6.54 -0.63
N VAL A 50 7.29 -6.11 0.39
CA VAL A 50 5.92 -5.58 0.18
C VAL A 50 5.91 -4.14 0.64
N THR A 51 5.66 -3.23 -0.29
CA THR A 51 5.61 -1.80 -0.03
C THR A 51 4.25 -1.25 -0.42
N ARG A 52 3.99 -0.01 -0.03
CA ARG A 52 2.77 0.71 -0.36
C ARG A 52 3.13 2.08 -0.90
N LEU A 53 2.32 2.58 -1.83
CA LEU A 53 2.39 3.99 -2.21
C LEU A 53 2.26 4.89 -0.98
N ALA A 54 3.00 5.99 -0.98
CA ALA A 54 2.92 6.99 0.06
C ALA A 54 1.51 7.62 0.09
N SER A 55 1.07 8.00 1.28
CA SER A 55 -0.17 8.73 1.50
C SER A 55 0.12 9.97 2.33
N GLY A 56 -0.56 11.07 2.01
CA GLY A 56 -0.31 12.38 2.61
C GLY A 56 -0.68 13.50 1.65
N LEU A 57 -0.06 14.66 1.85
CA LEU A 57 -0.36 15.86 1.07
C LEU A 57 0.05 15.71 -0.40
N PRO A 58 -0.79 16.14 -1.35
CA PRO A 58 -0.43 16.20 -2.75
C PRO A 58 0.60 17.32 -2.99
N VAL A 59 1.48 17.11 -3.97
CA VAL A 59 2.39 18.16 -4.43
C VAL A 59 1.57 19.30 -5.05
N GLY A 60 1.85 20.53 -4.62
CA GLY A 60 1.19 21.74 -5.11
C GLY A 60 -0.18 22.03 -4.50
N GLY A 61 -0.62 21.25 -3.50
CA GLY A 61 -1.79 21.60 -2.70
C GLY A 61 -1.44 22.49 -1.51
N ASP A 62 -2.37 23.36 -1.09
CA ASP A 62 -2.19 24.17 0.11
C ASP A 62 -2.62 23.43 1.37
N LEU A 63 -1.87 23.64 2.45
CA LEU A 63 -2.13 23.02 3.76
C LEU A 63 -3.51 23.38 4.32
N GLU A 64 -3.99 24.59 4.05
CA GLU A 64 -5.27 25.11 4.55
C GLU A 64 -6.49 24.33 4.00
N TYR A 65 -6.33 23.67 2.84
CA TYR A 65 -7.40 22.90 2.20
C TYR A 65 -7.27 21.39 2.45
N ALA A 66 -6.26 20.95 3.19
CA ALA A 66 -6.07 19.54 3.49
C ALA A 66 -6.97 19.08 4.65
N ASP A 67 -7.59 17.92 4.49
CA ASP A 67 -8.35 17.29 5.56
C ASP A 67 -7.44 16.70 6.65
N GLU A 68 -8.00 16.51 7.85
CA GLU A 68 -7.28 15.99 9.02
C GLU A 68 -6.65 14.61 8.78
N ILE A 69 -7.30 13.73 7.99
CA ILE A 69 -6.80 12.39 7.72
C ILE A 69 -5.56 12.47 6.81
N THR A 70 -5.62 13.31 5.78
CA THR A 70 -4.49 13.56 4.87
C THR A 70 -3.31 14.19 5.62
N LEU A 71 -3.57 15.17 6.49
CA LEU A 71 -2.56 15.79 7.34
C LEU A 71 -1.92 14.79 8.31
N GLY A 72 -2.74 13.98 8.99
CA GLY A 72 -2.27 12.94 9.89
C GLY A 72 -1.34 11.96 9.18
N ARG A 73 -1.71 11.49 7.98
CA ARG A 73 -0.89 10.60 7.15
C ARG A 73 0.43 11.25 6.71
N ALA A 74 0.40 12.53 6.33
CA ALA A 74 1.61 13.28 5.98
C ALA A 74 2.57 13.40 7.17
N LEU A 75 2.05 13.62 8.38
CA LEU A 75 2.84 13.73 9.61
C LEU A 75 3.41 12.38 10.05
N GLU A 76 2.62 11.30 9.97
CA GLU A 76 3.09 9.93 10.25
C GLU A 76 4.17 9.50 9.26
N GLY A 77 3.99 9.81 7.98
CA GLY A 77 4.91 9.47 6.89
C GLY A 77 6.08 10.43 6.69
N ARG A 78 6.27 11.42 7.59
CA ARG A 78 7.32 12.44 7.46
C ARG A 78 8.70 11.80 7.45
N ARG A 79 9.60 12.33 6.62
CA ARG A 79 10.99 11.88 6.49
C ARG A 79 11.92 13.02 6.92
N GLU A 80 13.12 12.66 7.36
CA GLU A 80 14.20 13.63 7.58
C GLU A 80 14.61 14.27 6.25
N ALA A 81 15.10 15.51 6.31
CA ALA A 81 15.52 16.29 5.15
C ALA A 81 16.98 16.01 4.78
#